data_AF-A0A524KKU5-F1
#
_entry.id   AF-A0A524KKU5-F1
#
_cell.length_a   1.000
_cell.length_b   1.000
_cell.length_c   1.000
_cell.angle_alpha   90.00
_cell.angle_beta   90.00
_cell.angle_gamma   90.00
#
_symmetry.space_group_name_H-M   'P 1'
#
loop_
_entity.id
_entity.type
_entity.pdbx_description
1 polymer ?
#
loop_
_entity_poly.entity_id
_entity_poly.type
_entity_poly.pdbx_seq_one_letter_code
_entity_poly.pdbx_strand_id
1 'polypeptide(L)'
;MRQPSPPLRGDGVTDNAARFERVLAGLASKGVTGLQLRAGTYLVSRTVELPTAISLHLEPGARIQALPGFQGDALVRKQPGEIGVHHFNGRISGGVLDGGKQNLVGIHVPGACRLDIADMEIVDCLQKGIHVGCADKTWGYEVNVRGVRCAIDLHTAHAPGSIGVHYEKITDSYISQVIVIGYETGVASESASNDFSQVHVWSVTAHGPLKRNFYCNGWGDSYHQCYADAPFDNGSECYGFLVNKPFNRFTNCRVYSNAYTFDGTVVGFMLTASGTHGSYLNNLFTAGADRRIKAAYAGALEAATILGNGYDPNILAGRENRIPSDTGGISHIPPLRIKDPPCARE
;
A
#
# COMPACT_ATOMS: atom_id res chain seq x y z
N MET A 1 14.93 -32.95 31.88
CA MET A 1 15.36 -31.57 31.59
C MET A 1 15.42 -31.39 30.08
N ARG A 2 14.56 -30.57 29.46
CA ARG A 2 14.73 -30.20 28.04
C ARG A 2 15.87 -29.19 27.96
N GLN A 3 16.89 -29.48 27.15
CA GLN A 3 17.95 -28.50 26.87
C GLN A 3 17.31 -27.19 26.37
N PRO A 4 17.80 -26.01 26.82
CA PRO A 4 17.33 -24.76 26.29
C PRO A 4 17.56 -24.74 24.77
N SER A 5 16.52 -24.40 24.00
CA SER A 5 16.62 -24.23 22.56
C SER A 5 17.77 -23.26 22.26
N PRO A 6 18.70 -23.61 21.34
CA PRO A 6 19.82 -22.74 21.04
C PRO A 6 19.30 -21.40 20.49
N PRO A 7 19.86 -20.27 20.93
CA PRO A 7 19.33 -18.94 20.61
C PRO A 7 19.37 -18.67 19.10
N LEU A 8 18.52 -17.76 18.64
CA LEU A 8 18.64 -17.19 17.29
C LEU A 8 20.02 -16.53 17.13
N ARG A 9 20.67 -16.75 15.99
CA ARG A 9 22.01 -16.24 15.68
C ARG A 9 21.92 -15.19 14.59
N GLY A 10 22.20 -13.94 14.95
CA GLY A 10 22.27 -12.81 14.02
C GLY A 10 23.65 -12.65 13.38
N ASP A 11 24.34 -13.76 13.08
CA ASP A 11 25.74 -13.79 12.63
C ASP A 11 25.92 -13.63 11.12
N GLY A 12 24.83 -13.53 10.36
CA GLY A 12 24.88 -13.42 8.90
C GLY A 12 25.37 -14.69 8.18
N VAL A 13 25.38 -15.85 8.86
CA VAL A 13 25.86 -17.12 8.29
C VAL A 13 24.92 -18.28 8.65
N THR A 14 24.41 -18.31 9.88
CA THR A 14 23.55 -19.38 10.38
C THR A 14 22.14 -19.26 9.79
N ASP A 15 21.64 -20.35 9.18
CA ASP A 15 20.21 -20.48 8.90
C ASP A 15 19.42 -20.69 10.21
N ASN A 16 18.53 -19.74 10.49
CA ASN A 16 17.72 -19.68 11.69
C ASN A 16 16.32 -20.26 11.51
N ALA A 17 15.93 -20.75 10.33
CA ALA A 17 14.55 -21.13 10.08
C ALA A 17 13.99 -22.15 11.08
N ALA A 18 14.73 -23.24 11.36
CA ALA A 18 14.34 -24.22 12.37
C ALA A 18 14.44 -23.69 13.81
N ARG A 19 15.26 -22.67 14.06
CA ARG A 19 15.39 -22.02 15.38
C ARG A 19 14.21 -21.10 15.65
N PHE A 20 13.77 -20.33 14.65
CA PHE A 20 12.57 -19.49 14.74
C PHE A 20 11.35 -20.32 15.12
N GLU A 21 11.11 -21.44 14.41
CA GLU A 21 10.00 -22.34 14.72
C GLU A 21 10.00 -22.80 16.19
N ARG A 22 11.15 -23.27 16.70
CA ARG A 22 11.27 -23.72 18.09
C ARG A 22 11.11 -22.58 19.10
N VAL A 23 11.66 -21.40 18.81
CA VAL A 23 11.56 -20.23 19.70
C VAL A 23 10.12 -19.75 19.77
N LEU A 24 9.47 -19.56 18.63
CA LEU A 24 8.09 -19.08 18.55
C LEU A 24 7.10 -20.07 19.19
N ALA A 25 7.25 -21.37 18.94
CA ALA A 25 6.46 -22.40 19.62
C ALA A 25 6.66 -22.37 21.14
N GLY A 26 7.90 -22.19 21.60
CA GLY A 26 8.22 -22.07 23.02
C GLY A 26 7.63 -20.83 23.67
N LEU A 27 7.62 -19.68 22.98
CA LEU A 27 7.01 -18.44 23.45
C LEU A 27 5.49 -18.60 23.56
N ALA A 28 4.85 -19.14 22.51
CA ALA A 28 3.41 -19.39 22.50
C ALA A 28 2.98 -20.32 23.64
N SER A 29 3.71 -21.41 23.89
CA SER A 29 3.40 -22.35 24.99
C SER A 29 3.52 -21.73 26.39
N LYS A 30 4.26 -20.63 26.52
CA LYS A 30 4.49 -19.92 27.79
C LYS A 30 3.59 -18.70 27.94
N GLY A 31 2.73 -18.41 26.96
CA GLY A 31 1.93 -17.19 26.94
C GLY A 31 2.75 -15.91 26.79
N VAL A 32 3.99 -16.00 26.27
CA VAL A 32 4.83 -14.83 26.01
C VAL A 32 4.41 -14.20 24.68
N THR A 33 4.09 -12.92 24.70
CA THR A 33 3.45 -12.19 23.57
C THR A 33 4.44 -11.45 22.68
N GLY A 34 5.75 -11.65 22.85
CA GLY A 34 6.77 -10.89 22.12
C GLY A 34 8.06 -11.67 21.87
N LEU A 35 8.62 -11.45 20.67
CA LEU A 35 9.98 -11.81 20.30
C LEU A 35 10.74 -10.55 19.91
N GLN A 36 11.84 -10.28 20.62
CA GLN A 36 12.76 -9.18 20.32
C GLN A 36 14.04 -9.74 19.68
N LEU A 37 14.39 -9.23 18.51
CA LEU A 37 15.65 -9.53 17.82
C LEU A 37 16.61 -8.36 18.02
N ARG A 38 17.82 -8.68 18.46
CA ARG A 38 18.90 -7.69 18.63
C ARG A 38 19.57 -7.41 17.31
N ALA A 39 20.40 -6.38 17.26
CA ALA A 39 21.24 -6.10 16.11
C ALA A 39 21.99 -7.35 15.60
N GLY A 40 21.96 -7.57 14.29
CA GLY A 40 22.48 -8.76 13.65
C GLY A 40 21.65 -9.19 12.44
N THR A 41 22.24 -10.04 11.59
CA THR A 41 21.57 -10.59 10.40
C THR A 41 21.17 -12.03 10.63
N TYR A 42 19.87 -12.29 10.68
CA TYR A 42 19.25 -13.58 10.89
C TYR A 42 18.83 -14.16 9.53
N LEU A 43 19.66 -15.03 8.98
CA LEU A 43 19.35 -15.70 7.71
C LEU A 43 18.25 -16.75 7.93
N VAL A 44 17.34 -16.88 6.98
CA VAL A 44 16.26 -17.89 6.99
C VAL A 44 16.08 -18.51 5.61
N SER A 45 15.98 -19.84 5.57
CA SER A 45 15.73 -20.60 4.32
C SER A 45 14.24 -20.79 3.99
N ARG A 46 13.33 -20.46 4.89
CA ARG A 46 11.87 -20.61 4.74
C ARG A 46 11.10 -19.63 5.60
N THR A 47 9.79 -19.51 5.33
CA THR A 47 8.86 -18.61 6.03
C THR A 47 8.99 -18.68 7.55
N VAL A 48 9.07 -17.51 8.18
CA VAL A 48 8.91 -17.36 9.63
C VAL A 48 7.42 -17.24 9.93
N GLU A 49 6.82 -18.36 10.35
CA GLU A 49 5.44 -18.41 10.81
C GLU A 49 5.30 -17.80 12.21
N LEU A 50 4.77 -16.58 12.27
CA LEU A 50 4.57 -15.81 13.50
C LEU A 50 3.19 -16.14 14.11
N PRO A 51 3.12 -16.75 15.31
CA PRO A 51 1.85 -17.07 15.94
C PRO A 51 0.98 -15.85 16.22
N THR A 52 -0.35 -16.02 16.20
CA THR A 52 -1.35 -14.94 16.26
C THR A 52 -1.12 -13.94 17.40
N ALA A 53 -0.77 -14.41 18.60
CA ALA A 53 -0.56 -13.54 19.77
C ALA A 53 0.86 -12.97 19.91
N ILE A 54 1.83 -13.38 19.07
CA ILE A 54 3.23 -12.97 19.21
C ILE A 54 3.51 -11.72 18.37
N SER A 55 4.02 -10.69 19.04
CA SER A 55 4.61 -9.51 18.42
C SER A 55 6.08 -9.76 18.08
N LEU A 56 6.54 -9.20 16.97
CA LEU A 56 7.93 -9.24 16.52
C LEU A 56 8.51 -7.83 16.54
N HIS A 57 9.60 -7.64 17.29
CA HIS A 57 10.33 -6.39 17.33
C HIS A 57 11.78 -6.60 16.92
N LEU A 58 12.23 -5.87 15.91
CA LEU A 58 13.61 -5.85 15.45
C LEU A 58 14.27 -4.56 15.95
N GLU A 59 15.30 -4.68 16.78
CA GLU A 59 16.10 -3.52 17.20
C GLU A 59 16.78 -2.84 15.99
N PRO A 60 17.20 -1.57 16.12
CA PRO A 60 18.05 -0.94 15.11
C PRO A 60 19.26 -1.82 14.75
N GLY A 61 19.47 -2.07 13.47
CA GLY A 61 20.53 -2.95 12.97
C GLY A 61 20.20 -4.45 12.98
N ALA A 62 18.99 -4.84 13.41
CA ALA A 62 18.49 -6.21 13.24
C ALA A 62 17.90 -6.39 11.83
N ARG A 63 18.22 -7.51 11.18
CA ARG A 63 17.73 -7.87 9.84
C ARG A 63 17.31 -9.34 9.82
N ILE A 64 16.12 -9.65 9.34
CA ILE A 64 15.78 -11.02 8.90
C ILE A 64 15.97 -11.04 7.39
N GLN A 65 16.72 -12.00 6.86
CA GLN A 65 17.05 -12.06 5.44
C GLN A 65 16.80 -13.44 4.84
N ALA A 66 16.12 -13.47 3.70
CA ALA A 66 15.92 -14.69 2.92
C ALA A 66 17.25 -15.19 2.33
N LEU A 67 17.50 -16.49 2.45
CA LEU A 67 18.59 -17.17 1.75
C LEU A 67 18.24 -17.40 0.27
N PRO A 68 19.24 -17.50 -0.63
CA PRO A 68 19.01 -17.96 -2.00
C PRO A 68 18.29 -19.31 -2.02
N GLY A 69 17.26 -19.44 -2.86
CA GLY A 69 16.45 -20.65 -2.92
C GLY A 69 15.45 -20.78 -1.76
N PHE A 70 15.04 -19.65 -1.19
CA PHE A 70 14.04 -19.57 -0.11
C PHE A 70 12.79 -20.41 -0.40
N GLN A 71 12.33 -21.14 0.61
CA GLN A 71 11.18 -22.05 0.54
C GLN A 71 9.97 -21.43 1.25
N GLY A 72 9.06 -20.84 0.48
CA GLY A 72 7.80 -20.28 0.99
C GLY A 72 7.41 -18.99 0.29
N ASP A 73 6.18 -18.57 0.51
CA ASP A 73 5.58 -17.44 -0.21
C ASP A 73 5.79 -16.09 0.51
N ALA A 74 6.23 -16.10 1.77
CA ALA A 74 6.47 -14.89 2.53
C ALA A 74 7.69 -15.01 3.46
N LEU A 75 8.41 -13.93 3.70
CA LEU A 75 9.52 -13.93 4.67
C LEU A 75 8.99 -14.08 6.10
N VAL A 76 8.01 -13.25 6.46
CA VAL A 76 7.25 -13.35 7.71
C VAL A 76 5.77 -13.51 7.39
N ARG A 77 5.15 -14.55 7.92
CA ARG A 77 3.71 -14.79 7.79
C ARG A 77 3.06 -14.81 9.15
N LYS A 78 2.02 -14.00 9.34
CA LYS A 78 1.19 -14.06 10.54
C LYS A 78 0.25 -15.24 10.44
N GLN A 79 0.20 -16.06 11.49
CA GLN A 79 -0.84 -17.09 11.58
C GLN A 79 -2.22 -16.40 11.63
N PRO A 80 -3.21 -16.95 10.92
CA PRO A 80 -4.55 -16.37 10.95
C PRO A 80 -5.14 -16.44 12.35
N GLY A 81 -5.93 -15.43 12.71
CA GLY A 81 -6.77 -15.52 13.90
C GLY A 81 -7.87 -16.59 13.75
N GLU A 82 -8.58 -16.80 14.85
CA GLU A 82 -9.81 -17.60 14.84
C GLU A 82 -11.00 -16.77 14.34
N ILE A 83 -11.81 -17.35 13.45
CA ILE A 83 -12.99 -16.67 12.88
C ILE A 83 -13.93 -16.23 14.01
N GLY A 84 -14.37 -14.96 13.96
CA GLY A 84 -15.29 -14.40 14.95
C GLY A 84 -14.64 -14.01 16.27
N VAL A 85 -13.31 -14.15 16.38
CA VAL A 85 -12.56 -13.80 17.58
C VAL A 85 -11.81 -12.48 17.37
N HIS A 86 -12.17 -11.48 18.17
CA HIS A 86 -11.71 -10.09 18.04
C HIS A 86 -10.49 -9.78 18.91
N HIS A 87 -9.40 -10.53 18.74
CA HIS A 87 -8.19 -10.37 19.54
C HIS A 87 -7.21 -9.35 18.93
N PHE A 88 -6.36 -8.78 19.79
CA PHE A 88 -5.18 -8.04 19.35
C PHE A 88 -4.13 -9.03 18.83
N ASN A 89 -3.78 -8.91 17.56
CA ASN A 89 -2.86 -9.84 16.90
C ASN A 89 -1.39 -9.40 17.00
N GLY A 90 -1.07 -8.47 17.89
CA GLY A 90 0.30 -8.06 18.18
C GLY A 90 0.80 -6.93 17.28
N ARG A 91 2.12 -6.84 17.17
CA ARG A 91 2.82 -5.84 16.35
C ARG A 91 4.02 -6.47 15.63
N ILE A 92 4.31 -6.03 14.41
CA ILE A 92 5.57 -6.29 13.70
C ILE A 92 6.26 -4.95 13.51
N SER A 93 7.50 -4.77 14.00
CA SER A 93 8.12 -3.44 13.98
C SER A 93 9.64 -3.42 14.02
N GLY A 94 10.20 -2.28 13.60
CA GLY A 94 11.63 -2.00 13.66
C GLY A 94 12.44 -2.68 12.57
N GLY A 95 13.77 -2.52 12.60
CA GLY A 95 14.75 -3.20 11.74
C GLY A 95 14.39 -3.36 10.25
N VAL A 96 14.92 -4.44 9.66
CA VAL A 96 14.80 -4.72 8.22
C VAL A 96 14.32 -6.15 7.97
N LEU A 97 13.34 -6.29 7.08
CA LEU A 97 13.00 -7.54 6.42
C LEU A 97 13.57 -7.51 5.00
N ASP A 98 14.48 -8.42 4.70
CA ASP A 98 15.19 -8.47 3.43
C ASP A 98 14.82 -9.74 2.67
N GLY A 99 14.10 -9.57 1.57
CA GLY A 99 13.66 -10.65 0.70
C GLY A 99 14.78 -11.29 -0.11
N GLY A 100 16.02 -10.79 -0.06
CA GLY A 100 17.17 -11.38 -0.73
C GLY A 100 16.98 -11.49 -2.25
N LYS A 101 16.21 -10.57 -2.83
CA LYS A 101 15.80 -10.56 -4.25
C LYS A 101 15.06 -11.85 -4.65
N GLN A 102 14.36 -12.48 -3.72
CA GLN A 102 13.54 -13.66 -3.99
C GLN A 102 12.12 -13.24 -4.39
N ASN A 103 11.45 -14.08 -5.18
CA ASN A 103 10.06 -13.90 -5.57
C ASN A 103 9.11 -14.30 -4.42
N LEU A 104 9.02 -13.45 -3.40
CA LEU A 104 8.23 -13.66 -2.19
C LEU A 104 7.56 -12.37 -1.70
N VAL A 105 6.66 -12.51 -0.73
CA VAL A 105 6.06 -11.42 0.04
C VAL A 105 6.91 -11.08 1.26
N GLY A 106 7.15 -9.81 1.57
CA GLY A 106 7.85 -9.44 2.82
C GLY A 106 7.07 -9.83 4.07
N ILE A 107 5.86 -9.29 4.22
CA ILE A 107 4.93 -9.63 5.31
C ILE A 107 3.59 -10.08 4.72
N HIS A 108 3.14 -11.29 5.08
CA HIS A 108 1.79 -11.76 4.76
C HIS A 108 0.93 -11.89 6.02
N VAL A 109 -0.26 -11.29 5.99
CA VAL A 109 -1.26 -11.32 7.07
C VAL A 109 -2.59 -11.84 6.50
N PRO A 110 -2.79 -13.15 6.38
CA PRO A 110 -3.97 -13.73 5.71
C PRO A 110 -5.31 -13.45 6.42
N GLY A 111 -5.31 -13.16 7.72
CA GLY A 111 -6.54 -12.89 8.46
C GLY A 111 -6.21 -12.49 9.88
N ALA A 112 -6.20 -11.19 10.13
CA ALA A 112 -5.91 -10.63 11.44
C ALA A 112 -6.87 -9.50 11.76
N CYS A 113 -7.06 -9.31 13.06
CA CYS A 113 -7.72 -8.14 13.61
C CYS A 113 -6.69 -7.41 14.46
N ARG A 114 -6.72 -6.07 14.47
CA ARG A 114 -5.94 -5.27 15.44
C ARG A 114 -4.46 -5.64 15.45
N LEU A 115 -3.79 -5.43 14.32
CA LEU A 115 -2.36 -5.68 14.14
C LEU A 115 -1.70 -4.39 13.65
N ASP A 116 -0.58 -4.03 14.25
CA ASP A 116 0.25 -2.92 13.76
C ASP A 116 1.50 -3.45 13.05
N ILE A 117 1.80 -2.92 11.87
CA ILE A 117 3.08 -3.07 11.18
C ILE A 117 3.73 -1.68 11.14
N ALA A 118 4.88 -1.49 11.78
CA ALA A 118 5.38 -0.13 11.97
C ALA A 118 6.90 0.05 12.01
N ASP A 119 7.33 1.22 11.54
CA ASP A 119 8.68 1.77 11.75
C ASP A 119 9.79 0.82 11.26
N MET A 120 9.67 0.33 10.02
CA MET A 120 10.56 -0.70 9.46
C MET A 120 10.81 -0.57 7.96
N GLU A 121 11.87 -1.24 7.49
CA GLU A 121 12.15 -1.42 6.06
C GLU A 121 11.85 -2.84 5.60
N ILE A 122 11.21 -2.96 4.45
CA ILE A 122 10.94 -4.22 3.76
C ILE A 122 11.59 -4.09 2.39
N VAL A 123 12.72 -4.76 2.20
CA VAL A 123 13.56 -4.61 1.01
C VAL A 123 13.61 -5.88 0.18
N ASP A 124 13.74 -5.74 -1.13
CA ASP A 124 14.06 -6.81 -2.08
C ASP A 124 13.12 -8.03 -2.02
N CYS A 125 11.85 -7.80 -1.70
CA CYS A 125 10.76 -8.77 -1.79
C CYS A 125 10.05 -8.58 -3.15
N LEU A 126 10.36 -9.41 -4.15
CA LEU A 126 10.01 -9.08 -5.53
C LEU A 126 8.53 -9.26 -5.89
N GLN A 127 7.78 -10.04 -5.10
CA GLN A 127 6.36 -10.26 -5.33
C GLN A 127 5.52 -9.16 -4.68
N LYS A 128 5.65 -9.00 -3.36
CA LYS A 128 4.95 -7.95 -2.61
C LYS A 128 5.76 -7.50 -1.40
N GLY A 129 5.64 -6.23 -1.02
CA GLY A 129 6.19 -5.76 0.26
C GLY A 129 5.32 -6.26 1.42
N ILE A 130 4.05 -5.85 1.43
CA ILE A 130 3.04 -6.24 2.43
C ILE A 130 1.80 -6.77 1.71
N HIS A 131 1.28 -7.90 2.18
CA HIS A 131 -0.04 -8.41 1.78
C HIS A 131 -0.89 -8.66 3.02
N VAL A 132 -2.00 -7.96 3.11
CA VAL A 132 -3.01 -8.13 4.15
C VAL A 132 -4.28 -8.72 3.53
N GLY A 133 -4.79 -9.78 4.13
CA GLY A 133 -5.91 -10.59 3.66
C GLY A 133 -5.51 -11.76 2.77
N CYS A 134 -6.51 -12.48 2.28
CA CYS A 134 -6.38 -13.54 1.30
C CYS A 134 -7.70 -13.78 0.56
N ALA A 135 -7.61 -14.35 -0.65
CA ALA A 135 -8.76 -14.52 -1.53
C ALA A 135 -9.90 -15.37 -0.94
N ASP A 136 -9.59 -16.32 -0.06
CA ASP A 136 -10.51 -17.30 0.54
C ASP A 136 -11.11 -16.84 1.87
N LYS A 137 -10.65 -15.74 2.46
CA LYS A 137 -11.18 -15.22 3.74
C LYS A 137 -11.80 -13.84 3.58
N THR A 138 -12.85 -13.61 4.35
CA THR A 138 -13.67 -12.39 4.29
C THR A 138 -13.67 -11.61 5.60
N TRP A 139 -12.72 -11.89 6.50
CA TRP A 139 -12.74 -11.29 7.83
C TRP A 139 -11.33 -10.89 8.30
N GLY A 140 -11.27 -9.65 8.77
CA GLY A 140 -10.09 -8.96 9.29
C GLY A 140 -10.41 -7.47 9.28
N TYR A 141 -9.84 -6.73 10.23
CA TYR A 141 -10.01 -5.29 10.31
C TYR A 141 -8.93 -4.67 11.21
N GLU A 142 -8.74 -3.35 11.15
CA GLU A 142 -7.76 -2.64 11.99
C GLU A 142 -6.34 -3.24 11.85
N VAL A 143 -5.90 -3.52 10.61
CA VAL A 143 -4.50 -3.90 10.34
C VAL A 143 -3.78 -2.66 9.82
N ASN A 144 -3.08 -1.98 10.71
CA ASN A 144 -2.49 -0.68 10.43
C ASN A 144 -1.05 -0.80 9.96
N VAL A 145 -0.63 0.10 9.07
CA VAL A 145 0.75 0.21 8.60
C VAL A 145 1.21 1.65 8.81
N ARG A 146 2.31 1.87 9.55
CA ARG A 146 2.84 3.22 9.80
C ARG A 146 4.36 3.31 9.68
N GLY A 147 4.87 4.30 8.93
CA GLY A 147 6.32 4.57 8.91
C GLY A 147 7.10 3.41 8.27
N VAL A 148 6.56 2.82 7.21
CA VAL A 148 7.15 1.64 6.55
C VAL A 148 7.66 2.00 5.17
N ARG A 149 8.82 1.45 4.79
CA ARG A 149 9.36 1.54 3.44
C ARG A 149 9.39 0.16 2.79
N CYS A 150 8.61 -0.04 1.74
CA CYS A 150 8.72 -1.19 0.85
C CYS A 150 9.57 -0.80 -0.36
N ALA A 151 10.74 -1.38 -0.56
CA ALA A 151 11.63 -0.98 -1.64
C ALA A 151 12.32 -2.16 -2.32
N ILE A 152 12.40 -2.13 -3.65
CA ILE A 152 13.31 -2.98 -4.43
C ILE A 152 14.55 -2.13 -4.76
N ASP A 153 15.73 -2.74 -4.72
CA ASP A 153 16.96 -2.04 -5.10
C ASP A 153 16.92 -1.57 -6.57
N LEU A 154 17.58 -0.43 -6.83
CA LEU A 154 17.50 0.32 -8.09
C LEU A 154 18.00 -0.43 -9.35
N HIS A 155 18.50 -1.65 -9.20
CA HIS A 155 19.06 -2.47 -10.27
C HIS A 155 18.36 -3.82 -10.42
N THR A 156 17.27 -4.06 -9.69
CA THR A 156 16.55 -5.34 -9.74
C THR A 156 15.14 -5.15 -10.27
N ALA A 157 14.77 -6.00 -11.23
CA ALA A 157 13.41 -6.05 -11.73
C ALA A 157 12.46 -6.69 -10.72
N HIS A 158 11.26 -6.14 -10.59
CA HIS A 158 10.18 -6.74 -9.82
C HIS A 158 9.60 -7.99 -10.51
N ALA A 159 8.89 -8.82 -9.76
CA ALA A 159 8.12 -9.90 -10.37
C ALA A 159 6.91 -9.35 -11.16
N PRO A 160 6.44 -10.01 -12.23
CA PRO A 160 5.21 -9.62 -12.92
C PRO A 160 4.01 -9.56 -11.97
N GLY A 161 3.21 -8.49 -12.07
CA GLY A 161 2.04 -8.29 -11.20
C GLY A 161 2.39 -7.97 -9.74
N SER A 162 3.62 -7.52 -9.47
CA SER A 162 4.07 -7.19 -8.12
C SER A 162 3.31 -6.01 -7.51
N ILE A 163 3.13 -6.05 -6.18
CA ILE A 163 2.38 -5.03 -5.44
C ILE A 163 3.14 -4.63 -4.18
N GLY A 164 3.46 -3.34 -4.01
CA GLY A 164 4.17 -2.89 -2.81
C GLY A 164 3.38 -3.10 -1.52
N VAL A 165 2.15 -2.59 -1.48
CA VAL A 165 1.20 -2.78 -0.36
C VAL A 165 -0.14 -3.24 -0.90
N HIS A 166 -0.59 -4.42 -0.47
CA HIS A 166 -1.82 -5.04 -0.93
C HIS A 166 -2.79 -5.29 0.22
N TYR A 167 -3.96 -4.65 0.16
CA TYR A 167 -5.08 -4.86 1.07
C TYR A 167 -6.20 -5.57 0.32
N GLU A 168 -6.49 -6.81 0.72
CA GLU A 168 -7.47 -7.68 0.06
C GLU A 168 -8.55 -8.09 1.06
N LYS A 169 -9.80 -7.67 0.85
CA LYS A 169 -10.95 -8.07 1.70
C LYS A 169 -10.75 -7.83 3.21
N ILE A 170 -10.15 -6.70 3.57
CA ILE A 170 -9.93 -6.24 4.95
C ILE A 170 -10.30 -4.77 5.18
N THR A 171 -11.05 -4.45 6.23
CA THR A 171 -11.63 -3.10 6.43
C THR A 171 -11.00 -2.33 7.59
N ASP A 172 -11.41 -1.07 7.74
CA ASP A 172 -11.18 -0.24 8.94
C ASP A 172 -9.69 -0.13 9.32
N SER A 173 -8.83 -0.04 8.31
CA SER A 173 -7.38 -0.01 8.49
C SER A 173 -6.79 1.36 8.16
N TYR A 174 -5.75 1.73 8.90
CA TYR A 174 -5.02 2.99 8.71
C TYR A 174 -3.61 2.73 8.17
N ILE A 175 -3.30 3.32 7.02
CA ILE A 175 -2.01 3.24 6.34
C ILE A 175 -1.42 4.65 6.29
N SER A 176 -0.30 4.89 6.97
CA SER A 176 0.26 6.23 7.09
C SER A 176 1.79 6.29 6.95
N GLN A 177 2.30 7.34 6.29
CA GLN A 177 3.75 7.57 6.18
C GLN A 177 4.48 6.37 5.56
N VAL A 178 4.00 5.92 4.40
CA VAL A 178 4.53 4.73 3.71
C VAL A 178 5.22 5.14 2.42
N ILE A 179 6.37 4.55 2.15
CA ILE A 179 7.08 4.73 0.87
C ILE A 179 7.12 3.38 0.14
N VAL A 180 6.70 3.37 -1.12
CA VAL A 180 6.72 2.19 -1.98
C VAL A 180 7.58 2.46 -3.21
N ILE A 181 8.57 1.61 -3.45
CA ILE A 181 9.57 1.79 -4.50
C ILE A 181 9.71 0.51 -5.32
N GLY A 182 9.49 0.63 -6.63
CA GLY A 182 9.92 -0.39 -7.59
C GLY A 182 8.95 -1.52 -7.89
N TYR A 183 7.68 -1.41 -7.49
CA TYR A 183 6.65 -2.42 -7.78
C TYR A 183 5.83 -2.05 -9.02
N GLU A 184 5.22 -3.04 -9.69
CA GLU A 184 4.36 -2.83 -10.85
C GLU A 184 3.11 -2.01 -10.48
N THR A 185 2.57 -2.30 -9.29
CA THR A 185 1.53 -1.53 -8.62
C THR A 185 2.04 -1.09 -7.25
N GLY A 186 1.96 0.20 -6.94
CA GLY A 186 2.42 0.70 -5.64
C GLY A 186 1.55 0.19 -4.49
N VAL A 187 0.29 0.63 -4.51
CA VAL A 187 -0.74 0.25 -3.54
C VAL A 187 -1.92 -0.35 -4.28
N ALA A 188 -2.42 -1.48 -3.81
CA ALA A 188 -3.70 -2.02 -4.22
C ALA A 188 -4.61 -2.16 -3.00
N SER A 189 -5.72 -1.43 -3.01
CA SER A 189 -6.82 -1.63 -2.07
C SER A 189 -7.96 -2.32 -2.81
N GLU A 190 -8.17 -3.60 -2.55
CA GLU A 190 -9.27 -4.42 -3.05
C GLU A 190 -10.26 -4.71 -1.90
N SER A 191 -10.56 -3.66 -1.12
CA SER A 191 -11.31 -3.79 0.12
C SER A 191 -12.32 -2.66 0.35
N ALA A 192 -12.59 -2.21 1.57
CA ALA A 192 -13.51 -1.12 1.84
C ALA A 192 -13.12 -0.39 3.13
N SER A 193 -13.46 0.90 3.21
CA SER A 193 -13.29 1.72 4.41
C SER A 193 -11.86 1.76 4.96
N ASN A 194 -10.85 1.79 4.10
CA ASN A 194 -9.46 1.97 4.52
C ASN A 194 -8.99 3.42 4.30
N ASP A 195 -8.12 3.91 5.18
CA ASP A 195 -7.58 5.26 5.12
C ASP A 195 -6.08 5.23 4.82
N PHE A 196 -5.70 5.77 3.66
CA PHE A 196 -4.33 5.93 3.19
C PHE A 196 -3.90 7.39 3.32
N SER A 197 -2.85 7.66 4.10
CA SER A 197 -2.35 9.01 4.37
C SER A 197 -0.84 9.12 4.15
N GLN A 198 -0.39 10.11 3.39
CA GLN A 198 1.05 10.35 3.16
C GLN A 198 1.78 9.11 2.62
N VAL A 199 1.17 8.44 1.64
CA VAL A 199 1.78 7.30 0.94
C VAL A 199 2.46 7.81 -0.34
N HIS A 200 3.75 7.56 -0.50
CA HIS A 200 4.52 7.95 -1.70
C HIS A 200 4.93 6.70 -2.48
N VAL A 201 4.50 6.64 -3.74
CA VAL A 201 4.84 5.56 -4.65
C VAL A 201 5.70 6.13 -5.78
N TRP A 202 6.83 5.49 -6.07
CA TRP A 202 7.64 5.82 -7.24
C TRP A 202 8.45 4.62 -7.76
N SER A 203 9.03 4.75 -8.94
CA SER A 203 9.89 3.71 -9.51
C SER A 203 10.92 4.29 -10.50
N VAL A 204 11.83 3.44 -10.97
CA VAL A 204 12.77 3.69 -12.06
C VAL A 204 12.65 2.58 -13.09
N THR A 205 13.04 2.84 -14.34
CA THR A 205 12.86 1.89 -15.45
C THR A 205 13.56 0.54 -15.24
N ALA A 206 14.64 0.48 -14.46
CA ALA A 206 15.35 -0.75 -14.12
C ALA A 206 14.51 -1.75 -13.31
N HIS A 207 13.49 -1.28 -12.58
CA HIS A 207 12.59 -2.18 -11.85
C HIS A 207 11.59 -2.90 -12.78
N GLY A 208 11.32 -2.36 -13.96
CA GLY A 208 10.15 -2.71 -14.76
C GLY A 208 9.06 -1.62 -14.70
N PRO A 209 7.92 -1.82 -15.39
CA PRO A 209 6.88 -0.80 -15.53
C PRO A 209 6.14 -0.53 -14.22
N LEU A 210 6.00 0.74 -13.83
CA LEU A 210 5.05 1.17 -12.80
C LEU A 210 3.73 1.53 -13.49
N LYS A 211 2.85 0.54 -13.66
CA LYS A 211 1.60 0.71 -14.41
C LYS A 211 0.59 1.58 -13.69
N ARG A 212 0.59 1.50 -12.35
CA ARG A 212 -0.31 2.28 -11.50
C ARG A 212 0.28 2.51 -10.12
N ASN A 213 0.29 3.76 -9.67
CA ASN A 213 0.74 4.05 -8.30
C ASN A 213 -0.29 3.54 -7.29
N PHE A 214 -1.57 3.84 -7.53
CA PHE A 214 -2.68 3.42 -6.68
C PHE A 214 -3.75 2.70 -7.50
N TYR A 215 -4.03 1.45 -7.14
CA TYR A 215 -5.19 0.71 -7.59
C TYR A 215 -6.28 0.77 -6.52
N CYS A 216 -7.22 1.68 -6.72
CA CYS A 216 -8.31 1.98 -5.80
C CYS A 216 -9.53 1.14 -6.18
N ASN A 217 -9.46 -0.16 -5.88
CA ASN A 217 -10.52 -1.14 -6.12
C ASN A 217 -11.36 -1.40 -4.86
N GLY A 218 -11.30 -0.47 -3.90
CA GLY A 218 -12.03 -0.56 -2.65
C GLY A 218 -13.21 0.40 -2.54
N TRP A 219 -14.21 0.03 -1.75
CA TRP A 219 -15.43 0.82 -1.57
C TRP A 219 -15.25 1.85 -0.44
N GLY A 220 -15.32 3.13 -0.79
CA GLY A 220 -15.30 4.20 0.22
C GLY A 220 -13.97 4.38 0.96
N ASP A 221 -12.83 4.04 0.34
CA ASP A 221 -11.51 4.32 0.91
C ASP A 221 -11.21 5.83 0.87
N SER A 222 -10.37 6.29 1.79
CA SER A 222 -9.84 7.66 1.76
C SER A 222 -8.35 7.67 1.43
N TYR A 223 -7.94 8.64 0.61
CA TYR A 223 -6.57 8.91 0.22
C TYR A 223 -6.27 10.37 0.54
N HIS A 224 -5.35 10.60 1.46
CA HIS A 224 -4.98 11.91 1.95
C HIS A 224 -3.49 12.16 1.74
N GLN A 225 -3.11 13.26 1.07
CA GLN A 225 -1.71 13.60 0.84
C GLN A 225 -0.87 12.46 0.21
N CYS A 226 -1.52 11.59 -0.57
CA CYS A 226 -0.84 10.50 -1.26
C CYS A 226 -0.14 11.04 -2.51
N TYR A 227 1.04 10.52 -2.81
CA TYR A 227 1.90 10.98 -3.87
C TYR A 227 2.16 9.87 -4.90
N ALA A 228 1.57 10.01 -6.07
CA ALA A 228 1.84 9.22 -7.26
C ALA A 228 2.95 9.88 -8.09
N ASP A 229 4.18 9.41 -7.91
CA ASP A 229 5.35 9.93 -8.60
C ASP A 229 5.76 8.98 -9.74
N ALA A 230 5.50 9.44 -10.95
CA ALA A 230 5.94 8.86 -12.21
C ALA A 230 5.54 7.41 -12.50
N PRO A 231 4.25 7.15 -12.75
CA PRO A 231 3.86 5.91 -13.43
C PRO A 231 4.43 5.89 -14.86
N PHE A 232 4.86 4.73 -15.34
CA PHE A 232 5.35 4.53 -16.71
C PHE A 232 5.21 3.07 -17.16
N ASP A 233 4.91 2.84 -18.45
CA ASP A 233 4.85 1.51 -19.04
C ASP A 233 5.15 1.52 -20.54
N ASN A 234 6.42 1.70 -20.93
CA ASN A 234 6.90 1.59 -22.32
C ASN A 234 6.00 2.26 -23.39
N GLY A 235 5.53 3.49 -23.15
CA GLY A 235 4.67 4.23 -24.06
C GLY A 235 3.16 3.93 -23.95
N SER A 236 2.77 2.96 -23.12
CA SER A 236 1.38 2.66 -22.77
C SER A 236 0.85 3.61 -21.71
N GLU A 237 -0.47 3.74 -21.66
CA GLU A 237 -1.15 4.55 -20.65
C GLU A 237 -0.94 3.97 -19.24
N CYS A 238 -0.63 4.85 -18.29
CA CYS A 238 -0.32 4.50 -16.91
C CYS A 238 -0.99 5.49 -15.95
N TYR A 239 -1.23 5.08 -14.72
CA TYR A 239 -2.18 5.77 -13.85
C TYR A 239 -1.56 6.22 -12.54
N GLY A 240 -1.76 7.49 -12.17
CA GLY A 240 -1.53 7.90 -10.79
C GLY A 240 -2.49 7.14 -9.86
N PHE A 241 -3.78 7.26 -10.14
CA PHE A 241 -4.86 6.59 -9.43
C PHE A 241 -5.82 5.94 -10.43
N LEU A 242 -5.95 4.62 -10.37
CA LEU A 242 -6.97 3.87 -11.09
C LEU A 242 -8.11 3.55 -10.13
N VAL A 243 -9.24 4.23 -10.31
CA VAL A 243 -10.42 4.16 -9.42
C VAL A 243 -11.44 3.22 -10.01
N ASN A 244 -11.59 2.04 -9.40
CA ASN A 244 -12.44 0.96 -9.92
C ASN A 244 -13.70 0.70 -9.06
N LYS A 245 -13.79 1.33 -7.89
CA LYS A 245 -14.94 1.26 -6.99
C LYS A 245 -15.38 2.65 -6.53
N PRO A 246 -16.64 2.81 -6.12
CA PRO A 246 -17.20 4.12 -5.89
C PRO A 246 -16.91 4.67 -4.49
N PHE A 247 -17.31 5.92 -4.27
CA PHE A 247 -17.28 6.65 -2.99
C PHE A 247 -15.89 6.89 -2.39
N ASN A 248 -14.83 6.63 -3.16
CA ASN A 248 -13.47 6.93 -2.75
C ASN A 248 -13.26 8.44 -2.59
N ARG A 249 -12.47 8.85 -1.60
CA ARG A 249 -12.18 10.25 -1.29
C ARG A 249 -10.70 10.52 -1.45
N PHE A 250 -10.35 11.51 -2.28
CA PHE A 250 -8.97 11.91 -2.58
C PHE A 250 -8.80 13.36 -2.20
N THR A 251 -7.92 13.63 -1.23
CA THR A 251 -7.70 14.98 -0.71
C THR A 251 -6.21 15.30 -0.67
N ASN A 252 -5.82 16.45 -1.20
CA ASN A 252 -4.42 16.91 -1.21
C ASN A 252 -3.44 15.92 -1.87
N CYS A 253 -3.92 15.03 -2.75
CA CYS A 253 -3.06 14.06 -3.43
C CYS A 253 -2.28 14.71 -4.56
N ARG A 254 -1.15 14.09 -4.94
CA ARG A 254 -0.24 14.62 -5.96
C ARG A 254 -0.01 13.59 -7.04
N VAL A 255 0.00 14.04 -8.30
CA VAL A 255 0.47 13.26 -9.44
C VAL A 255 1.60 14.04 -10.09
N TYR A 256 2.76 13.40 -10.21
CA TYR A 256 3.93 14.00 -10.84
C TYR A 256 4.44 13.14 -12.00
N SER A 257 4.75 13.81 -13.11
CA SER A 257 5.44 13.23 -14.25
C SER A 257 6.90 13.65 -14.22
N ASN A 258 7.81 12.68 -14.05
CA ASN A 258 9.25 12.91 -13.83
C ASN A 258 10.11 12.42 -15.01
N ALA A 259 11.43 12.31 -14.80
CA ALA A 259 12.38 11.90 -15.85
C ALA A 259 12.14 10.50 -16.44
N TYR A 260 11.44 9.61 -15.73
CA TYR A 260 11.17 8.22 -16.15
C TYR A 260 9.85 8.04 -16.91
N THR A 261 9.00 9.06 -16.95
CA THR A 261 7.71 8.97 -17.65
C THR A 261 7.87 9.17 -19.15
N PHE A 262 6.82 8.80 -19.90
CA PHE A 262 6.73 9.06 -21.33
C PHE A 262 5.71 10.20 -21.55
N ASP A 263 5.97 11.05 -22.54
CA ASP A 263 5.10 12.19 -22.85
C ASP A 263 3.70 11.71 -23.24
N GLY A 264 2.67 12.30 -22.62
CA GLY A 264 1.28 12.03 -22.97
C GLY A 264 0.77 10.63 -22.60
N THR A 265 1.46 9.89 -21.72
CA THR A 265 1.02 8.55 -21.28
C THR A 265 0.41 8.52 -19.88
N VAL A 266 0.75 9.47 -19.02
CA VAL A 266 0.27 9.49 -17.63
C VAL A 266 -1.15 10.05 -17.57
N VAL A 267 -2.06 9.33 -16.92
CA VAL A 267 -3.37 9.84 -16.48
C VAL A 267 -3.36 9.97 -14.97
N GLY A 268 -3.76 11.14 -14.47
CA GLY A 268 -3.79 11.42 -13.03
C GLY A 268 -4.78 10.52 -12.29
N PHE A 269 -6.06 10.69 -12.58
CA PHE A 269 -7.16 9.85 -12.09
C PHE A 269 -7.90 9.24 -13.27
N MET A 270 -7.88 7.92 -13.38
CA MET A 270 -8.70 7.16 -14.31
C MET A 270 -9.86 6.51 -13.54
N LEU A 271 -11.09 6.95 -13.80
CA LEU A 271 -12.29 6.40 -13.19
C LEU A 271 -12.92 5.38 -14.13
N THR A 272 -13.02 4.12 -13.70
CA THR A 272 -13.76 3.11 -14.48
C THR A 272 -15.26 3.33 -14.34
N ALA A 273 -16.07 2.62 -15.13
CA ALA A 273 -17.53 2.67 -15.03
C ALA A 273 -18.07 2.30 -13.62
N SER A 274 -17.29 1.57 -12.82
CA SER A 274 -17.62 1.22 -11.42
C SER A 274 -16.99 2.15 -10.39
N GLY A 275 -16.12 3.09 -10.79
CA GLY A 275 -15.35 3.99 -9.94
C GLY A 275 -16.01 5.34 -9.60
N THR A 276 -17.33 5.44 -9.74
CA THR A 276 -18.08 6.71 -9.74
C THR A 276 -18.30 7.28 -8.32
N HIS A 277 -18.98 8.43 -8.19
CA HIS A 277 -19.36 9.02 -6.89
C HIS A 277 -18.18 9.36 -5.95
N GLY A 278 -16.97 9.51 -6.50
CA GLY A 278 -15.79 9.88 -5.72
C GLY A 278 -15.69 11.39 -5.44
N SER A 279 -14.92 11.75 -4.42
CA SER A 279 -14.57 13.13 -4.10
C SER A 279 -13.09 13.39 -4.34
N TYR A 280 -12.76 14.46 -5.04
CA TYR A 280 -11.41 14.81 -5.48
C TYR A 280 -11.14 16.29 -5.16
N LEU A 281 -10.52 16.54 -4.01
CA LEU A 281 -10.39 17.88 -3.44
C LEU A 281 -8.93 18.29 -3.30
N ASN A 282 -8.60 19.48 -3.83
CA ASN A 282 -7.30 20.11 -3.65
C ASN A 282 -6.09 19.25 -4.07
N ASN A 283 -6.25 18.44 -5.12
CA ASN A 283 -5.16 17.63 -5.67
C ASN A 283 -4.25 18.46 -6.57
N LEU A 284 -3.00 18.07 -6.71
CA LEU A 284 -1.99 18.77 -7.50
C LEU A 284 -1.45 17.88 -8.62
N PHE A 285 -1.41 18.41 -9.84
CA PHE A 285 -0.84 17.76 -11.01
C PHE A 285 0.34 18.58 -11.53
N THR A 286 1.52 17.95 -11.61
CA THR A 286 2.76 18.62 -12.03
C THR A 286 3.48 17.81 -13.10
N ALA A 287 3.96 18.47 -14.15
CA ALA A 287 4.63 17.83 -15.28
C ALA A 287 5.63 18.77 -15.94
N GLY A 288 6.69 18.22 -16.53
CA GLY A 288 7.61 18.96 -17.40
C GLY A 288 7.08 19.10 -18.83
N ALA A 289 7.61 20.06 -19.58
CA ALA A 289 7.20 20.34 -20.97
C ALA A 289 7.42 19.16 -21.94
N ASP A 290 8.43 18.33 -21.68
CA ASP A 290 8.78 17.15 -22.51
C ASP A 290 8.15 15.84 -21.99
N ARG A 291 7.34 15.93 -20.94
CA ARG A 291 6.81 14.80 -20.14
C ARG A 291 5.41 15.12 -19.63
N ARG A 292 4.54 15.56 -20.52
CA ARG A 292 3.21 16.10 -20.22
C ARG A 292 2.28 15.00 -19.73
N ILE A 293 1.41 15.34 -18.78
CA ILE A 293 0.36 14.43 -18.30
C ILE A 293 -0.78 14.46 -19.32
N LYS A 294 -1.21 13.29 -19.80
CA LYS A 294 -2.27 13.12 -20.79
C LYS A 294 -3.58 13.76 -20.34
N ALA A 295 -3.99 13.48 -19.12
CA ALA A 295 -5.18 14.06 -18.50
C ALA A 295 -5.07 14.05 -16.98
N ALA A 296 -5.54 15.10 -16.32
CA ALA A 296 -5.67 15.06 -14.86
C ALA A 296 -6.79 14.10 -14.43
N TYR A 297 -7.95 14.17 -15.08
CA TYR A 297 -9.09 13.27 -14.90
C TYR A 297 -9.53 12.65 -16.22
N ALA A 298 -9.86 11.36 -16.22
CA ALA A 298 -10.41 10.64 -17.37
C ALA A 298 -11.40 9.55 -16.93
N GLY A 299 -12.21 9.06 -17.87
CA GLY A 299 -13.16 7.96 -17.66
C GLY A 299 -14.53 8.42 -17.17
N ALA A 300 -15.19 7.58 -16.35
CA ALA A 300 -16.57 7.78 -15.90
C ALA A 300 -16.65 8.73 -14.70
N LEU A 301 -16.82 10.02 -14.97
CA LEU A 301 -16.90 11.07 -13.94
C LEU A 301 -18.28 11.20 -13.26
N GLU A 302 -19.18 10.25 -13.46
CA GLU A 302 -20.54 10.30 -12.91
C GLU A 302 -20.53 10.54 -11.40
N ALA A 303 -21.36 11.50 -10.96
CA ALA A 303 -21.49 11.94 -9.56
C ALA A 303 -20.17 12.31 -8.85
N ALA A 304 -19.07 12.49 -9.59
CA ALA A 304 -17.80 12.90 -9.00
C ALA A 304 -17.86 14.36 -8.54
N THR A 305 -17.28 14.62 -7.37
CA THR A 305 -17.03 15.98 -6.88
C THR A 305 -15.56 16.30 -7.12
N ILE A 306 -15.24 17.30 -7.94
CA ILE A 306 -13.88 17.68 -8.31
C ILE A 306 -13.70 19.18 -8.03
N LEU A 307 -12.96 19.56 -7.00
CA LEU A 307 -12.81 20.97 -6.61
C LEU A 307 -11.41 21.34 -6.14
N GLY A 308 -11.00 22.57 -6.48
CA GLY A 308 -9.84 23.23 -5.90
C GLY A 308 -8.49 22.63 -6.32
N ASN A 309 -8.44 21.86 -7.40
CA ASN A 309 -7.20 21.22 -7.85
C ASN A 309 -6.25 22.22 -8.52
N GLY A 310 -4.94 22.00 -8.33
CA GLY A 310 -3.87 22.74 -9.00
C GLY A 310 -3.36 22.00 -10.23
N TYR A 311 -3.22 22.71 -11.36
CA TYR A 311 -2.77 22.16 -12.62
C TYR A 311 -1.56 22.93 -13.14
N ASP A 312 -0.47 22.22 -13.42
CA ASP A 312 0.64 22.74 -14.22
C ASP A 312 0.18 23.04 -15.68
N PRO A 313 0.80 23.98 -16.41
CA PRO A 313 0.48 24.22 -17.83
C PRO A 313 0.61 22.98 -18.73
N ASN A 314 1.43 22.01 -18.33
CA ASN A 314 1.75 20.78 -19.07
C ASN A 314 0.75 19.63 -18.85
N ILE A 315 -0.44 19.91 -18.34
CA ILE A 315 -1.55 18.93 -18.26
C ILE A 315 -2.40 19.02 -19.53
N LEU A 316 -2.39 18.02 -20.41
CA LEU A 316 -2.97 18.15 -21.75
C LEU A 316 -4.52 18.21 -21.76
N ALA A 317 -5.19 17.49 -20.86
CA ALA A 317 -6.65 17.40 -20.81
C ALA A 317 -7.20 17.17 -19.40
N GLY A 318 -8.54 17.08 -19.28
CA GLY A 318 -9.22 16.68 -18.05
C GLY A 318 -9.02 17.63 -16.87
N ARG A 319 -8.86 18.93 -17.15
CA ARG A 319 -8.75 19.98 -16.13
C ARG A 319 -10.16 20.37 -15.68
N GLU A 320 -10.74 19.57 -14.81
CA GLU A 320 -12.15 19.68 -14.43
C GLU A 320 -12.34 20.50 -13.15
N ASN A 321 -13.49 21.17 -13.05
CA ASN A 321 -14.11 21.56 -11.79
C ASN A 321 -15.58 21.12 -11.85
N ARG A 322 -16.02 20.34 -10.86
CA ARG A 322 -17.33 19.69 -10.84
C ARG A 322 -17.90 19.66 -9.43
N ILE A 323 -19.07 20.26 -9.27
CA ILE A 323 -19.97 19.97 -8.15
C ILE A 323 -21.07 19.08 -8.73
N PRO A 324 -21.39 17.91 -8.16
CA PRO A 324 -22.44 17.07 -8.73
C PRO A 324 -23.77 17.83 -8.74
N SER A 325 -24.35 18.05 -9.91
CA SER A 325 -25.73 18.52 -10.06
C SER A 325 -26.63 17.30 -10.27
N ASP A 326 -27.47 17.02 -9.28
CA ASP A 326 -28.79 16.33 -9.22
C ASP A 326 -29.11 15.16 -10.18
N THR A 327 -28.15 14.64 -10.94
CA THR A 327 -28.36 13.66 -12.00
C THR A 327 -27.34 12.53 -11.82
N GLY A 328 -27.76 11.45 -11.13
CA GLY A 328 -26.98 10.21 -11.18
C GLY A 328 -27.27 9.12 -10.15
N GLY A 329 -27.54 9.42 -8.87
CA GLY A 329 -27.80 8.34 -7.90
C GLY A 329 -27.68 8.75 -6.43
N ILE A 330 -28.58 8.18 -5.60
CA ILE A 330 -28.74 8.10 -4.12
C ILE A 330 -28.44 9.37 -3.27
N SER A 331 -27.87 10.40 -3.85
CA SER A 331 -27.45 11.63 -3.20
C SER A 331 -28.62 12.61 -3.23
N HIS A 332 -29.37 12.68 -2.13
CA HIS A 332 -30.35 13.73 -1.87
C HIS A 332 -29.63 15.05 -1.54
N ILE A 333 -28.77 15.56 -2.43
CA ILE A 333 -28.23 16.92 -2.26
C ILE A 333 -29.40 17.87 -2.44
N PRO A 334 -29.81 18.63 -1.40
CA PRO A 334 -30.79 19.69 -1.60
C PRO A 334 -30.18 20.72 -2.56
N PRO A 335 -30.95 21.24 -3.53
CA PRO A 335 -30.45 22.17 -4.52
C PRO A 335 -29.78 23.36 -3.84
N LEU A 336 -28.59 23.73 -4.32
CA LEU A 336 -27.82 24.86 -3.80
C LEU A 336 -28.51 26.17 -4.22
N ARG A 337 -29.50 26.61 -3.43
CA ARG A 337 -30.22 27.86 -3.65
C ARG A 337 -29.33 29.03 -3.21
N ILE A 338 -28.53 29.54 -4.13
CA ILE A 338 -27.91 30.86 -3.97
C ILE A 338 -29.06 31.88 -4.08
N LYS A 339 -29.46 32.48 -2.95
CA LYS A 339 -30.32 33.65 -3.00
C LYS A 339 -29.49 34.79 -3.56
N ASP A 340 -29.94 35.40 -4.66
CA ASP A 340 -29.39 36.67 -5.10
C ASP A 340 -29.37 37.65 -3.91
N PRO A 341 -28.30 38.44 -3.73
CA PRO A 341 -28.35 39.54 -2.76
C PRO A 341 -29.53 40.43 -3.13
N PRO A 342 -30.31 40.94 -2.15
CA PRO A 342 -31.41 41.82 -2.45
C PRO A 342 -30.90 42.98 -3.29
N CYS A 343 -31.43 43.10 -4.51
CA CYS A 343 -31.20 44.24 -5.37
C CYS A 343 -31.58 45.48 -4.57
N ALA A 344 -30.58 46.28 -4.18
CA ALA A 344 -30.81 47.58 -3.58
C ALA A 344 -31.53 48.41 -4.64
N ARG A 345 -32.85 48.57 -4.47
CA ARG A 345 -33.62 49.53 -5.25
C ARG A 345 -33.25 50.91 -4.73
N GLU A 346 -32.98 51.79 -5.69
CA GLU A 346 -32.64 53.22 -5.55
C GLU A 346 -33.59 54.00 -4.62
#